data_AF-A0A522WB26-F1
#
_entry.id   AF-A0A522WB26-F1
#
_cell.length_a   1.000
_cell.length_b   1.000
_cell.length_c   1.000
_cell.angle_alpha   90.00
_cell.angle_beta   90.00
_cell.angle_gamma   90.00
#
_symmetry.space_group_name_H-M   'P 1'
#
loop_
_entity.id
_entity.type
_entity.pdbx_description
1 polymer ?
#
loop_
_entity_poly.entity_id
_entity_poly.type
_entity_poly.pdbx_seq_one_letter_code
_entity_poly.pdbx_strand_id
1 'polypeptide(L)'
;MKEALRSLNAAAVDFSEPEEGTPLFETMLELQHLHGLVAGEVRGYHLNPNFRLPGKYGKFDWSLGPAVTALAEHADADYALFVSVSDSYASPGRVAVQVVGALLGVAIAGGRQDGVASLVDLKTGEVQWINFLAREGGDLRAPGPARESVAMLLDKMPK
;
A
#
# COMPACT_ATOMS: atom_id res chain seq x y z
N MET A 1 -0.06 6.19 15.32
CA MET A 1 -0.22 7.17 14.22
C MET A 1 -0.23 8.61 14.74
N LYS A 2 -1.18 9.04 15.58
CA LYS A 2 -1.24 10.42 16.09
C LYS A 2 0.07 10.92 16.77
N GLU A 3 0.74 10.09 17.56
CA GLU A 3 2.04 10.45 18.16
C GLU A 3 3.18 10.55 17.14
N ALA A 4 3.21 9.68 16.13
CA ALA A 4 4.19 9.73 15.05
C ALA A 4 3.98 10.94 14.11
N LEU A 5 2.72 11.36 13.90
CA LEU A 5 2.40 12.57 13.15
C LEU A 5 2.77 13.84 13.95
N ARG A 6 2.63 13.82 15.27
CA ARG A 6 3.07 14.93 16.12
C ARG A 6 4.57 15.17 16.07
N SER A 7 5.41 14.14 15.98
CA SER A 7 6.86 14.33 15.82
C SER A 7 7.24 14.98 14.48
N LEU A 8 6.43 14.74 13.45
CA LEU A 8 6.55 15.34 12.11
C LEU A 8 6.07 16.78 12.03
N ASN A 9 5.45 17.33 13.08
CA ASN A 9 4.60 18.52 12.99
C ASN A 9 3.52 18.37 11.89
N ALA A 10 3.04 17.13 11.69
CA ALA A 10 2.01 16.79 10.72
C ALA A 10 0.66 16.59 11.41
N ALA A 11 -0.42 16.94 10.71
CA ALA A 11 -1.79 16.61 11.09
C ALA A 11 -2.35 15.57 10.13
N ALA A 12 -3.06 14.57 10.65
CA ALA A 12 -3.92 13.75 9.81
C ALA A 12 -5.21 14.52 9.55
N VAL A 13 -5.59 14.63 8.28
CA VAL A 13 -6.90 15.10 7.87
C VAL A 13 -7.76 13.89 7.57
N ASP A 14 -9.02 13.91 8.00
CA ASP A 14 -9.99 12.89 7.59
C ASP A 14 -10.34 13.14 6.13
N PHE A 15 -9.96 12.20 5.25
CA PHE A 15 -10.28 12.29 3.83
C PHE A 15 -11.76 11.97 3.62
N SER A 16 -12.51 12.92 3.05
CA SER A 16 -13.88 12.69 2.58
C SER A 16 -13.83 12.20 1.14
N GLU A 17 -14.46 11.06 0.89
CA GLU A 17 -14.56 10.53 -0.47
C GLU A 17 -15.39 11.50 -1.35
N PRO A 18 -14.92 11.85 -2.56
CA PRO A 18 -15.70 12.64 -3.52
C PRO A 18 -16.99 11.92 -3.92
N GLU A 19 -18.02 12.67 -4.28
CA GLU A 19 -19.29 12.09 -4.73
C GLU A 19 -19.11 11.27 -6.02
N GLU A 20 -19.71 10.07 -6.06
CA GLU A 20 -19.64 9.17 -7.20
C GLU A 20 -20.09 9.85 -8.50
N GLY A 21 -19.37 9.60 -9.60
CA GLY A 21 -19.65 10.18 -10.92
C GLY A 21 -19.20 11.63 -11.10
N THR A 22 -18.59 12.26 -10.08
CA THR A 22 -17.91 13.55 -10.25
C THR A 22 -16.55 13.38 -10.93
N PRO A 23 -16.03 14.40 -11.66
CA PRO A 23 -14.69 14.34 -12.24
C PRO A 23 -13.58 14.06 -11.21
N LEU A 24 -13.75 14.56 -9.98
CA LEU A 24 -12.80 14.33 -8.88
C LEU A 24 -12.84 12.86 -8.41
N PHE A 25 -14.02 12.24 -8.34
CA PHE A 25 -14.16 10.83 -8.02
C PHE A 25 -13.47 9.94 -9.07
N GLU A 26 -13.69 10.21 -10.35
CA GLU A 26 -13.01 9.48 -11.43
C GLU A 26 -11.49 9.66 -11.36
N THR A 27 -11.02 10.89 -11.12
CA THR A 27 -9.59 11.19 -10.92
C THR A 27 -9.02 10.41 -9.73
N MET A 28 -9.75 10.34 -8.62
CA MET A 28 -9.33 9.58 -7.44
C MET A 28 -9.19 8.09 -7.78
N LEU A 29 -10.16 7.50 -8.49
CA LEU A 29 -10.09 6.10 -8.91
C LEU A 29 -8.92 5.83 -9.86
N GLU A 30 -8.70 6.72 -10.83
CA GLU A 30 -7.55 6.64 -11.74
C GLU A 30 -6.23 6.69 -10.97
N LEU A 31 -6.11 7.58 -9.97
CA LEU A 31 -4.92 7.69 -9.13
C LEU A 31 -4.73 6.45 -8.25
N GLN A 32 -5.79 5.83 -7.74
CA GLN A 32 -5.71 4.56 -7.00
C GLN A 32 -5.21 3.41 -7.88
N HIS A 33 -5.71 3.31 -9.11
CA HIS A 33 -5.22 2.30 -10.07
C HIS A 33 -3.77 2.58 -10.48
N LEU A 34 -3.44 3.83 -10.78
CA LEU A 34 -2.09 4.24 -11.13
C LEU A 34 -1.11 3.97 -9.99
N HIS A 35 -1.51 4.20 -8.74
CA HIS A 35 -0.73 3.85 -7.56
C HIS A 35 -0.37 2.36 -7.54
N GLY A 36 -1.34 1.48 -7.81
CA GLY A 36 -1.10 0.04 -7.90
C GLY A 36 -0.09 -0.33 -8.97
N LEU A 37 -0.18 0.29 -10.15
CA LEU A 37 0.78 0.08 -11.25
C LEU A 37 2.18 0.57 -10.89
N VAL A 38 2.31 1.82 -10.42
CA VAL A 38 3.59 2.40 -10.01
C VAL A 38 4.21 1.59 -8.87
N ALA A 39 3.41 1.13 -7.91
CA ALA A 39 3.87 0.25 -6.85
C ALA A 39 4.43 -1.09 -7.37
N GLY A 40 3.77 -1.69 -8.36
CA GLY A 40 4.25 -2.88 -9.06
C GLY A 40 5.60 -2.65 -9.73
N GLU A 41 5.73 -1.53 -10.44
CA GLU A 41 6.97 -1.13 -11.10
C GLU A 41 8.11 -0.87 -10.10
N VAL A 42 7.85 -0.17 -9.00
CA VAL A 42 8.83 0.03 -7.92
C VAL A 42 9.30 -1.31 -7.36
N ARG A 43 8.37 -2.23 -7.08
CA ARG A 43 8.69 -3.56 -6.55
C ARG A 43 9.54 -4.36 -7.54
N GLY A 44 9.18 -4.34 -8.81
CA GLY A 44 9.83 -5.07 -9.89
C GLY A 44 11.20 -4.51 -10.28
N TYR A 45 11.33 -3.18 -10.33
CA TYR A 45 12.43 -2.51 -11.00
C TYR A 45 13.29 -1.60 -10.10
N HIS A 46 12.88 -1.33 -8.86
CA HIS A 46 13.71 -0.56 -7.92
C HIS A 46 14.20 -1.43 -6.77
N LEU A 47 13.29 -2.19 -6.16
CA LEU A 47 13.61 -3.04 -5.01
C LEU A 47 14.27 -4.37 -5.40
N ASN A 48 14.08 -4.84 -6.64
CA ASN A 48 14.76 -6.04 -7.14
C ASN A 48 16.11 -5.68 -7.78
N PRO A 49 17.25 -6.05 -7.18
CA PRO A 49 18.57 -5.69 -7.71
C PRO A 49 18.85 -6.25 -9.10
N ASN A 50 18.21 -7.36 -9.48
CA ASN A 50 18.44 -8.05 -10.75
C ASN A 50 17.76 -7.37 -11.95
N PHE A 51 16.76 -6.52 -11.69
CA PHE A 51 15.96 -5.88 -12.73
C PHE A 51 16.01 -4.36 -12.64
N ARG A 52 17.01 -3.76 -12.00
CA ARG A 52 17.08 -2.30 -11.88
C ARG A 52 17.12 -1.63 -13.25
N LEU A 53 16.24 -0.65 -13.48
CA LEU A 53 16.23 0.14 -14.70
C LEU A 53 17.54 0.95 -14.82
N PRO A 54 18.40 0.68 -15.83
CA PRO A 54 19.68 1.37 -15.95
C PRO A 54 19.54 2.88 -16.08
N GLY A 55 18.51 3.35 -16.78
CA GLY A 55 18.24 4.78 -17.00
C GLY A 55 17.84 5.57 -15.76
N LYS A 56 17.48 4.91 -14.65
CA LYS A 56 17.21 5.60 -13.37
C LYS A 56 18.46 5.80 -12.51
N TYR A 57 19.59 5.18 -12.85
CA TYR A 57 20.86 5.31 -12.10
C TYR A 57 20.72 5.10 -10.59
N GLY A 58 19.82 4.21 -10.17
CA GLY A 58 19.54 3.94 -8.76
C GLY A 58 18.75 5.04 -8.02
N LYS A 59 18.32 6.11 -8.70
CA LYS A 59 17.47 7.15 -8.11
C LYS A 59 16.07 6.61 -7.87
N PHE A 60 15.46 7.06 -6.79
CA PHE A 60 14.06 6.83 -6.48
C PHE A 60 13.27 8.08 -6.88
N ASP A 61 12.74 8.10 -8.10
CA ASP A 61 12.06 9.22 -8.74
C ASP A 61 10.77 8.72 -9.43
N TRP A 62 9.93 8.04 -8.64
CA TRP A 62 8.62 7.54 -9.07
C TRP A 62 7.54 8.56 -8.72
N SER A 63 6.52 8.68 -9.56
CA SER A 63 5.47 9.69 -9.39
C SER A 63 4.12 9.19 -9.90
N LEU A 64 3.04 9.67 -9.28
CA LEU A 64 1.66 9.53 -9.77
C LEU A 64 1.27 10.67 -10.73
N GLY A 65 2.19 11.61 -10.97
CA GLY A 65 1.98 12.75 -11.84
C GLY A 65 1.14 13.87 -11.21
N PRO A 66 0.96 14.99 -11.93
CA PRO A 66 0.37 16.22 -11.39
C PRO A 66 -1.14 16.13 -11.11
N ALA A 67 -1.82 15.05 -11.55
CA ALA A 67 -3.25 14.87 -11.29
C ALA A 67 -3.58 14.74 -9.79
N VAL A 68 -2.60 14.40 -8.94
CA VAL A 68 -2.77 14.35 -7.49
C VAL A 68 -3.15 15.70 -6.87
N THR A 69 -2.85 16.83 -7.53
CA THR A 69 -3.15 18.17 -7.00
C THR A 69 -4.64 18.37 -6.76
N ALA A 70 -5.50 17.69 -7.53
CA ALA A 70 -6.94 17.68 -7.31
C ALA A 70 -7.32 17.13 -5.91
N LEU A 71 -6.55 16.17 -5.38
CA LEU A 71 -6.74 15.64 -4.03
C LEU A 71 -6.24 16.62 -2.96
N ALA A 72 -5.15 17.36 -3.23
CA ALA A 72 -4.66 18.42 -2.35
C ALA A 72 -5.72 19.50 -2.15
N GLU A 73 -6.33 19.97 -3.23
CA GLU A 73 -7.37 21.01 -3.20
C GLU A 73 -8.63 20.54 -2.46
N HIS A 74 -9.03 19.28 -2.65
CA HIS A 74 -10.21 18.71 -2.00
C HIS A 74 -9.99 18.47 -0.51
N ALA A 75 -8.83 17.95 -0.13
CA ALA A 75 -8.54 17.54 1.25
C ALA A 75 -7.82 18.61 2.09
N ASP A 76 -7.41 19.73 1.49
CA ASP A 76 -6.53 20.74 2.11
C ASP A 76 -5.28 20.09 2.75
N ALA A 77 -4.56 19.31 1.96
CA ALA A 77 -3.44 18.49 2.42
C ALA A 77 -2.21 18.60 1.51
N ASP A 78 -1.01 18.54 2.11
CA ASP A 78 0.26 18.54 1.38
C ASP A 78 0.67 17.14 0.88
N TYR A 79 0.23 16.08 1.57
CA TYR A 79 0.59 14.70 1.28
C TYR A 79 -0.63 13.79 1.38
N ALA A 80 -0.64 12.72 0.57
CA ALA A 80 -1.60 11.62 0.69
C ALA A 80 -0.88 10.32 1.00
N LEU A 81 -1.50 9.51 1.87
CA LEU A 81 -1.12 8.13 2.11
C LEU A 81 -2.02 7.21 1.28
N PHE A 82 -1.48 6.67 0.20
CA PHE A 82 -2.16 5.66 -0.60
C PHE A 82 -1.93 4.28 0.03
N VAL A 83 -2.99 3.53 0.29
CA VAL A 83 -2.92 2.19 0.88
C VAL A 83 -3.78 1.23 0.07
N SER A 84 -3.19 0.11 -0.33
CA SER A 84 -3.92 -1.01 -0.94
C SER A 84 -3.49 -2.31 -0.28
N VAL A 85 -4.46 -3.13 0.11
CA VAL A 85 -4.23 -4.44 0.70
C VAL A 85 -5.24 -5.42 0.10
N SER A 86 -4.71 -6.52 -0.42
CA SER A 86 -5.50 -7.67 -0.83
C SER A 86 -5.20 -8.82 0.14
N ASP A 87 -6.24 -9.50 0.58
CA ASP A 87 -6.14 -10.67 1.45
C ASP A 87 -6.96 -11.82 0.87
N SER A 88 -6.35 -12.99 0.85
CA SER A 88 -7.00 -14.26 0.54
C SER A 88 -6.93 -15.15 1.76
N TYR A 89 -8.04 -15.77 2.15
CA TYR A 89 -8.12 -16.62 3.33
C TYR A 89 -8.48 -18.05 2.97
N ALA A 90 -7.93 -19.01 3.72
CA ALA A 90 -8.25 -20.42 3.57
C ALA A 90 -9.53 -20.77 4.35
N SER A 91 -10.43 -21.52 3.73
CA SER A 91 -11.57 -22.10 4.46
C SER A 91 -11.09 -23.11 5.51
N PRO A 92 -11.87 -23.41 6.56
CA PRO A 92 -11.49 -24.42 7.56
C PRO A 92 -11.14 -25.79 6.93
N GLY A 93 -11.90 -26.20 5.92
CA GLY A 93 -11.60 -27.44 5.17
C GLY A 93 -10.27 -27.38 4.43
N ARG A 94 -9.94 -26.24 3.82
CA ARG A 94 -8.62 -26.04 3.17
C ARG A 94 -7.49 -26.09 4.20
N VAL A 95 -7.67 -25.46 5.37
CA VAL A 95 -6.70 -25.53 6.47
C VAL A 95 -6.48 -26.97 6.94
N ALA A 96 -7.55 -27.76 7.10
CA ALA A 96 -7.43 -29.17 7.46
C ALA A 96 -6.61 -29.97 6.42
N VAL A 97 -6.84 -29.73 5.13
CA VAL A 97 -6.06 -30.34 4.04
C VAL A 97 -4.59 -29.92 4.11
N GLN A 98 -4.28 -28.67 4.43
CA GLN A 98 -2.89 -28.21 4.62
C GLN A 98 -2.19 -28.95 5.77
N VAL A 99 -2.89 -29.14 6.90
CA VAL A 99 -2.34 -29.88 8.05
C VAL A 99 -2.05 -31.34 7.67
N VAL A 100 -3.01 -32.02 7.03
CA VAL A 100 -2.82 -33.41 6.57
C VAL A 100 -1.69 -33.49 5.54
N GLY A 101 -1.64 -32.56 4.58
CA GLY A 101 -0.56 -32.48 3.60
C GLY A 101 0.81 -32.33 4.27
N ALA A 102 0.93 -31.44 5.25
CA ALA A 102 2.18 -31.24 5.98
C ALA A 102 2.66 -32.50 6.71
N LEU A 103 1.75 -33.29 7.31
CA LEU A 103 2.07 -34.59 7.91
C LEU A 103 2.57 -35.61 6.88
N LEU A 104 2.16 -35.47 5.62
CA LEU A 104 2.61 -36.29 4.49
C LEU A 104 3.82 -35.69 3.75
N GLY A 105 4.41 -34.60 4.27
CA GLY A 105 5.56 -33.93 3.66
C GLY A 105 5.22 -33.03 2.47
N VAL A 106 3.96 -32.69 2.26
CA VAL A 106 3.47 -31.85 1.16
C VAL A 106 3.06 -30.47 1.68
N ALA A 107 3.74 -29.42 1.21
CA ALA A 107 3.36 -28.05 1.49
C ALA A 107 2.22 -27.62 0.55
N ILE A 108 1.10 -27.18 1.13
CA ILE A 108 -0.06 -26.67 0.39
C ILE A 108 -0.22 -25.19 0.73
N ALA A 109 -0.16 -24.33 -0.29
CA ALA A 109 -0.32 -22.89 -0.12
C ALA A 109 -1.70 -22.55 0.48
N GLY A 110 -1.67 -21.61 1.43
CA GLY A 110 -2.83 -21.11 2.15
C GLY A 110 -3.30 -19.76 1.63
N GLY A 111 -3.89 -19.00 2.55
CA GLY A 111 -4.17 -17.60 2.34
C GLY A 111 -2.90 -16.74 2.26
N ARG A 112 -3.01 -15.60 1.61
CA ARG A 112 -1.92 -14.64 1.45
C ARG A 112 -2.46 -13.22 1.45
N GLN A 113 -1.76 -12.37 2.19
CA GLN A 113 -1.88 -10.92 2.16
C GLN A 113 -0.77 -10.32 1.30
N ASP A 114 -1.15 -9.47 0.37
CA ASP A 114 -0.24 -8.61 -0.38
C ASP A 114 -0.74 -7.17 -0.27
N GLY A 115 0.16 -6.23 0.01
CA GLY A 115 -0.22 -4.83 0.16
C GLY A 115 0.91 -3.87 -0.12
N VAL A 116 0.55 -2.59 -0.18
CA VAL A 116 1.44 -1.45 -0.38
C VAL A 116 0.89 -0.24 0.34
N ALA A 117 1.78 0.55 0.94
CA ALA A 117 1.52 1.89 1.42
C ALA A 117 2.54 2.85 0.81
N SER A 118 2.08 4.00 0.30
CA SER A 118 2.95 5.05 -0.25
C SER A 118 2.56 6.43 0.27
N LEU A 119 3.56 7.22 0.65
CA LEU A 119 3.39 8.64 0.95
C LEU A 119 3.73 9.43 -0.31
N VAL A 120 2.76 10.19 -0.81
CA VAL A 120 2.84 10.94 -2.07
C VAL A 120 2.71 12.42 -1.79
N ASP A 121 3.63 13.21 -2.32
CA ASP A 121 3.56 14.68 -2.32
C ASP A 121 2.43 15.13 -3.24
N LEU A 122 1.42 15.83 -2.72
CA LEU A 122 0.24 16.22 -3.49
C LEU A 122 0.48 17.45 -4.37
N LYS A 123 1.65 18.11 -4.29
CA LYS A 123 2.03 19.22 -5.18
C LYS A 123 2.72 18.70 -6.45
N THR A 124 3.49 17.62 -6.34
CA THR A 124 4.32 17.10 -7.43
C THR A 124 3.91 15.71 -7.93
N GLY A 125 3.17 14.96 -7.13
CA GLY A 125 2.89 13.53 -7.35
C GLY A 125 4.05 12.61 -7.02
N GLU A 126 5.19 13.13 -6.55
CA GLU A 126 6.35 12.32 -6.21
C GLU A 126 6.03 11.37 -5.06
N VAL A 127 6.38 10.11 -5.25
CA VAL A 127 6.37 9.11 -4.19
C VAL A 127 7.59 9.39 -3.31
N GLN A 128 7.38 9.86 -2.09
CA GLN A 128 8.46 10.17 -1.14
C GLN A 128 8.85 8.97 -0.29
N TRP A 129 7.91 8.05 -0.09
CA TRP A 129 8.13 6.82 0.64
C TRP A 129 7.16 5.75 0.16
N ILE A 130 7.59 4.50 0.20
CA ILE A 130 6.78 3.34 -0.13
C ILE A 130 7.23 2.14 0.68
N ASN A 131 6.27 1.34 1.13
CA ASN A 131 6.52 0.08 1.81
C ASN A 131 5.51 -0.98 1.38
N PHE A 132 5.91 -2.24 1.49
CA PHE A 132 5.14 -3.37 0.99
C PHE A 132 4.83 -4.37 2.08
N LEU A 133 3.67 -5.01 1.95
CA LEU A 133 3.24 -6.13 2.79
C LEU A 133 3.22 -7.40 1.96
N ALA A 134 3.79 -8.47 2.51
CA ALA A 134 3.66 -9.83 2.02
C ALA A 134 3.62 -10.76 3.24
N ARG A 135 2.45 -11.36 3.52
CA ARG A 135 2.26 -12.27 4.66
C ARG A 135 1.45 -13.48 4.25
N GLU A 136 1.74 -14.64 4.83
CA GLU A 136 0.99 -15.89 4.58
C GLU A 136 -0.07 -16.17 5.67
N GLY A 137 -0.31 -15.22 6.57
CA GLY A 137 -1.23 -15.40 7.68
C GLY A 137 -1.62 -14.09 8.36
N GLY A 138 -2.58 -14.21 9.28
CA GLY A 138 -3.35 -13.11 9.83
C GLY A 138 -4.66 -12.95 9.08
N ASP A 139 -5.78 -12.86 9.79
CA ASP A 139 -7.09 -12.59 9.19
C ASP A 139 -7.41 -11.11 9.38
N LEU A 140 -7.48 -10.33 8.30
CA LEU A 140 -7.73 -8.89 8.40
C LEU A 140 -9.14 -8.56 8.94
N ARG A 141 -10.05 -9.53 8.99
CA ARG A 141 -11.36 -9.36 9.64
C ARG A 141 -11.24 -9.35 11.16
N ALA A 142 -10.13 -9.85 11.70
CA ALA A 142 -9.84 -9.81 13.13
C ALA A 142 -9.04 -8.54 13.49
N PRO A 143 -9.46 -7.77 14.52
CA PRO A 143 -8.81 -6.51 14.89
C PRO A 143 -7.31 -6.61 15.23
N GLY A 144 -6.89 -7.73 15.81
CA GLY A 144 -5.48 -7.95 16.18
C GLY A 144 -4.58 -8.05 14.94
N PRO A 145 -4.77 -9.07 14.09
CA PRO A 145 -4.01 -9.22 12.85
C PRO A 145 -4.10 -8.00 11.91
N ALA A 146 -5.26 -7.34 11.85
CA ALA A 146 -5.40 -6.10 11.09
C ALA A 146 -4.44 -4.99 11.57
N ARG A 147 -4.34 -4.80 12.90
CA ARG A 147 -3.39 -3.82 13.48
C ARG A 147 -1.95 -4.20 13.21
N GLU A 148 -1.60 -5.48 13.24
CA GLU A 148 -0.26 -5.94 12.88
C GLU A 148 0.06 -5.62 11.42
N SER A 149 -0.86 -5.90 10.49
CA SER A 149 -0.65 -5.60 9.06
C SER A 149 -0.52 -4.10 8.81
N VAL A 150 -1.30 -3.26 9.50
CA VAL A 150 -1.13 -1.80 9.46
C VAL A 150 0.24 -1.37 10.01
N ALA A 151 0.67 -1.94 11.15
CA ALA A 151 1.98 -1.62 11.72
C ALA A 151 3.13 -2.01 10.79
N MET A 152 3.02 -3.16 10.12
CA MET A 152 4.00 -3.62 9.13
C MET A 152 4.01 -2.74 7.87
N LEU A 153 2.83 -2.36 7.35
CA LEU A 153 2.71 -1.47 6.20
C LEU A 153 3.31 -0.10 6.47
N LEU A 154 3.08 0.45 7.67
CA LEU A 154 3.58 1.76 8.06
C LEU A 154 4.98 1.72 8.69
N ASP A 155 5.65 0.56 8.65
CA ASP A 155 7.01 0.43 9.19
C ASP A 155 7.98 1.34 8.43
N LYS A 156 8.85 2.02 9.18
CA LYS A 156 9.84 2.98 8.66
C LYS A 156 9.24 4.12 7.82
N MET A 157 7.94 4.38 7.94
CA MET A 157 7.37 5.62 7.45
C MET A 157 8.14 6.80 8.08
N PRO A 158 8.49 7.85 7.30
CA PRO A 158 9.11 9.05 7.83
C PRO A 158 8.36 9.60 9.06
N LYS A 159 9.10 10.13 10.05
CA LYS A 159 8.61 10.64 11.35
C LYS A 159 9.20 12.00 11.70
#